data_AF-A0A5M9HZE9-F1
#
_entry.id   AF-A0A5M9HZE9-F1
#
_cell.length_a   1.000
_cell.length_b   1.000
_cell.length_c   1.000
_cell.angle_alpha   90.00
_cell.angle_beta   90.00
_cell.angle_gamma   90.00
#
_symmetry.space_group_name_H-M   'P 1'
#
loop_
_entity.id
_entity.type
_entity.pdbx_description
1 polymer ?
#
loop_
_entity_poly.entity_id
_entity_poly.type
_entity_poly.pdbx_seq_one_letter_code
_entity_poly.pdbx_strand_id
1 'polypeptide(L)'
;MNFLQEIIWNVFNQRMILVIGAVAGLPLTLILIVCFARKKNRDERGWKIIGKASVITFAYFMVMANVIAKIVGSSAYEITYLFYANTIQWLYNTMAIIEIVSIQILKRIE
;
A
#
# COMPACT_ATOMS: atom_id res chain seq x y z
N MET A 1 18.60 -6.32 20.07
CA MET A 1 17.55 -5.71 19.23
C MET A 1 18.05 -4.33 18.81
N ASN A 2 17.89 -3.95 17.55
CA ASN A 2 18.41 -2.66 17.08
C ASN A 2 17.35 -1.57 17.29
N PHE A 3 17.77 -0.35 17.63
CA PHE A 3 16.91 0.82 17.90
C PHE A 3 15.76 1.01 16.89
N LEU A 4 16.01 0.73 15.60
CA LEU A 4 15.00 0.81 14.55
C LEU A 4 13.81 -0.15 14.73
N GLN A 5 14.07 -1.38 15.22
CA GLN A 5 13.02 -2.38 15.43
C GLN A 5 12.07 -1.96 16.55
N GLU A 6 12.61 -1.33 17.60
CA GLU A 6 11.83 -0.84 18.73
C GLU A 6 10.95 0.36 18.34
N ILE A 7 11.46 1.27 17.50
CA ILE A 7 10.64 2.36 16.94
C ILE A 7 9.49 1.80 16.09
N ILE A 8 9.79 0.88 15.17
CA ILE A 8 8.76 0.27 14.31
C ILE A 8 7.70 -0.41 15.17
N TRP A 9 8.13 -1.17 16.18
CA TRP A 9 7.23 -1.83 17.11
C TRP A 9 6.28 -0.85 17.82
N ASN A 10 6.84 0.23 18.37
CA ASN A 10 6.06 1.22 19.11
C ASN A 10 5.09 1.97 18.20
N VAL A 11 5.51 2.35 16.99
CA VAL A 11 4.65 3.05 16.02
C VAL A 11 3.49 2.16 15.56
N PHE A 12 3.76 0.91 15.21
CA PHE A 12 2.73 -0.02 14.72
C PHE A 12 1.82 -0.55 15.85
N ASN A 13 2.18 -0.38 17.12
CA ASN A 13 1.29 -0.65 18.25
C ASN A 13 0.48 0.59 18.70
N GLN A 14 0.36 1.63 17.89
CA GLN A 14 -0.47 2.80 18.21
C GLN A 14 -1.84 2.77 17.52
N ARG A 15 -2.89 2.99 18.31
CA ARG A 15 -4.28 3.09 17.82
C ARG A 15 -4.47 4.30 16.91
N MET A 16 -3.79 5.41 17.22
CA MET A 16 -3.88 6.64 16.43
C MET A 16 -3.41 6.42 14.98
N ILE A 17 -2.32 5.67 14.79
CA ILE A 17 -1.80 5.32 13.46
C ILE A 17 -2.83 4.50 12.68
N LEU A 18 -3.53 3.58 13.34
CA LEU A 18 -4.56 2.76 12.69
C LEU A 18 -5.74 3.61 12.20
N VAL A 19 -6.20 4.53 13.05
CA VAL A 19 -7.31 5.44 12.70
C VAL A 19 -6.92 6.33 11.52
N ILE A 20 -5.73 6.94 11.55
CA ILE A 20 -5.22 7.77 10.45
C ILE A 20 -5.09 6.94 9.17
N GLY A 21 -4.53 5.74 9.28
CA GLY A 21 -4.37 4.80 8.17
C GLY A 21 -5.71 4.43 7.53
N ALA A 22 -6.73 4.11 8.34
CA ALA A 22 -8.05 3.76 7.84
C ALA A 22 -8.77 4.97 7.21
N VAL A 23 -8.72 6.13 7.85
CA VAL A 23 -9.30 7.39 7.34
C VAL A 23 -8.63 7.81 6.03
N ALA A 24 -7.32 7.60 5.88
CA ALA A 24 -6.59 7.86 4.64
C ALA A 24 -6.81 6.77 3.58
N GLY A 25 -7.08 5.53 3.99
CA GLY A 25 -7.37 4.42 3.07
C GLY A 25 -8.64 4.66 2.28
N LEU A 26 -9.70 5.15 2.91
CA LEU A 26 -10.98 5.44 2.26
C LEU A 26 -10.86 6.37 1.01
N PRO A 27 -10.29 7.58 1.10
CA PRO A 27 -10.13 8.44 -0.06
C PRO A 27 -9.19 7.84 -1.11
N LEU A 28 -8.14 7.10 -0.71
CA LEU A 28 -7.27 6.40 -1.66
C LEU A 28 -8.04 5.36 -2.47
N THR A 29 -8.88 4.56 -1.81
CA THR A 29 -9.76 3.58 -2.47
C THR A 29 -10.72 4.26 -3.43
N LEU A 30 -11.35 5.37 -3.02
CA LEU A 30 -12.26 6.13 -3.88
C LEU A 30 -11.54 6.65 -5.13
N ILE A 31 -10.32 7.17 -4.99
CA ILE A 31 -9.51 7.64 -6.12
C ILE A 31 -9.18 6.47 -7.07
N LEU A 32 -8.82 5.29 -6.55
CA LEU A 32 -8.57 4.11 -7.37
C LEU A 32 -9.81 3.67 -8.15
N ILE A 33 -10.97 3.61 -7.48
CA ILE A 33 -12.24 3.29 -8.13
C ILE A 33 -12.53 4.28 -9.25
N VAL A 34 -12.36 5.57 -9.02
CA VAL A 34 -12.54 6.60 -10.05
C VAL A 34 -11.53 6.43 -11.19
N CYS A 35 -10.28 6.06 -10.89
CA CYS A 35 -9.27 5.79 -11.90
C CYS A 35 -9.65 4.61 -12.80
N PHE A 36 -10.20 3.53 -12.25
CA PHE A 36 -10.62 2.36 -13.04
C PHE A 36 -11.97 2.56 -13.74
N ALA A 37 -12.92 3.25 -13.11
CA ALA A 37 -14.29 3.38 -13.61
C ALA A 37 -14.45 4.49 -14.66
N ARG A 38 -13.55 5.48 -14.71
CA ARG A 38 -13.66 6.61 -15.65
C ARG A 38 -13.66 6.13 -17.11
N LYS A 39 -14.70 6.51 -17.85
CA LYS A 39 -14.92 6.13 -19.26
C LYS A 39 -13.72 6.43 -20.16
N LYS A 40 -13.00 7.54 -19.91
CA LYS A 40 -11.77 7.93 -20.63
C LYS A 40 -10.62 6.92 -20.48
N ASN A 41 -10.61 6.12 -19.40
CA ASN A 41 -9.58 5.11 -19.14
C ASN A 41 -10.03 3.69 -19.56
N ARG A 42 -11.26 3.55 -20.10
CA ARG A 42 -11.83 2.27 -20.50
C ARG A 42 -11.65 1.97 -21.99
N ASP A 43 -10.87 2.77 -22.69
CA ASP A 43 -10.39 2.50 -24.04
C ASP A 43 -9.19 1.53 -23.99
N GLU A 44 -8.82 0.96 -25.14
CA GLU A 44 -7.73 -0.03 -25.23
C GLU A 44 -6.40 0.54 -24.68
N ARG A 45 -6.15 1.83 -24.92
CA ARG A 45 -4.99 2.54 -24.38
C ARG A 45 -5.05 2.66 -22.85
N GLY A 46 -6.17 3.07 -22.29
CA GLY A 46 -6.36 3.18 -20.84
C GLY A 46 -6.18 1.86 -20.11
N TRP A 47 -6.65 0.74 -20.69
CA TRP A 47 -6.44 -0.60 -20.14
C TRP A 47 -4.97 -1.03 -20.15
N LYS A 48 -4.23 -0.73 -21.22
CA LYS A 48 -2.79 -1.00 -21.29
C LYS A 48 -2.02 -0.23 -20.21
N ILE A 49 -2.39 1.03 -19.97
CA ILE A 49 -1.78 1.85 -18.92
C ILE A 49 -2.08 1.29 -17.54
N ILE A 50 -3.35 0.96 -17.25
CA ILE A 50 -3.74 0.35 -15.97
C ILE A 50 -3.00 -0.97 -15.77
N GLY A 51 -2.93 -1.84 -16.78
CA GLY A 51 -2.22 -3.11 -16.70
C GLY A 51 -0.73 -2.94 -16.35
N LYS A 52 -0.04 -1.99 -16.99
CA LYS A 52 1.36 -1.66 -16.68
C LYS A 52 1.53 -1.12 -15.26
N ALA A 53 0.63 -0.23 -14.82
CA ALA A 53 0.64 0.29 -13.45
C ALA A 53 0.46 -0.84 -12.42
N SER A 54 -0.50 -1.74 -12.66
CA SER A 54 -0.77 -2.88 -11.79
C SER A 54 0.40 -3.86 -11.70
N VAL A 55 1.18 -4.04 -12.79
CA VAL A 55 2.42 -4.84 -12.74
C VAL A 55 3.46 -4.19 -11.82
N ILE A 56 3.62 -2.86 -11.87
CA ILE A 56 4.54 -2.12 -10.98
C ILE A 56 4.10 -2.27 -9.52
N THR A 57 2.81 -2.07 -9.24
CA THR A 57 2.26 -2.22 -7.88
C THR A 57 2.37 -3.65 -7.36
N PHE A 58 2.16 -4.64 -8.21
CA PHE A 58 2.31 -6.05 -7.83
C PHE A 58 3.77 -6.41 -7.52
N ALA A 59 4.73 -5.90 -8.29
CA ALA A 59 6.15 -6.08 -7.99
C ALA A 59 6.53 -5.48 -6.63
N TYR A 60 6.02 -4.27 -6.33
CA TYR A 60 6.18 -3.66 -5.00
C TYR A 60 5.58 -4.53 -3.90
N PHE A 61 4.37 -5.04 -4.08
CA PHE A 61 3.72 -5.93 -3.11
C PHE A 61 4.56 -7.17 -2.82
N MET A 62 5.09 -7.83 -3.85
CA MET A 62 5.94 -9.02 -3.69
C MET A 62 7.18 -8.72 -2.84
N VAL A 63 7.85 -7.60 -3.09
CA VAL A 63 9.02 -7.19 -2.29
C VAL A 63 8.60 -6.89 -0.85
N MET A 64 7.56 -6.09 -0.66
CA MET A 64 7.14 -5.65 0.67
C MET A 64 6.58 -6.78 1.53
N ALA A 65 5.84 -7.73 0.94
CA ALA A 65 5.33 -8.90 1.66
C ALA A 65 6.48 -9.72 2.27
N ASN A 66 7.57 -9.91 1.52
CA ASN A 66 8.76 -10.61 2.01
C ASN A 66 9.52 -9.80 3.09
N VAL A 67 9.63 -8.48 2.92
CA VAL A 67 10.23 -7.59 3.92
C VAL A 67 9.44 -7.65 5.23
N ILE A 68 8.12 -7.55 5.16
CA ILE A 68 7.22 -7.65 6.32
C ILE A 68 7.38 -9.03 6.97
N ALA A 69 7.34 -10.12 6.21
CA ALA A 69 7.50 -11.47 6.73
C ALA A 69 8.83 -11.65 7.47
N LYS A 70 9.94 -11.09 6.95
CA LYS A 70 11.24 -11.13 7.62
C LYS A 70 11.26 -10.31 8.91
N ILE A 71 10.67 -9.11 8.92
CA ILE A 71 10.60 -8.27 10.13
C ILE A 71 9.77 -8.96 11.21
N VAL A 72 8.61 -9.49 10.84
CA VAL A 72 7.67 -10.17 11.75
C VAL A 72 8.25 -11.50 12.24
N GLY A 73 8.83 -12.31 11.35
CA GLY A 73 9.45 -13.58 11.73
C GLY A 73 10.70 -13.46 12.60
N SER A 74 11.34 -12.28 12.62
CA SER A 74 12.52 -11.99 13.45
C SER A 74 12.21 -11.15 14.70
N SER A 75 10.95 -10.76 14.91
CA SER A 75 10.59 -9.97 16.08
C SER A 75 10.52 -10.84 17.33
N ALA A 76 11.18 -10.39 18.41
CA ALA A 76 11.09 -11.02 19.73
C ALA A 76 9.78 -10.69 20.48
N TYR A 77 8.92 -9.85 19.90
CA TYR A 77 7.66 -9.40 20.49
C TYR A 77 6.48 -10.24 20.01
N GLU A 78 5.50 -10.43 20.90
CA GLU A 78 4.21 -11.01 20.54
C GLU A 78 3.44 -10.07 19.60
N ILE A 79 3.15 -10.55 18.40
CA ILE A 79 2.41 -9.81 17.36
C ILE A 79 0.99 -9.54 17.87
N THR A 80 0.72 -8.27 18.20
CA THR A 80 -0.61 -7.85 18.64
C THR A 80 -1.54 -7.65 17.44
N TYR A 81 -2.85 -7.68 17.69
CA TYR A 81 -3.86 -7.29 16.69
C TYR A 81 -3.56 -5.91 16.09
N LEU A 82 -3.14 -4.96 16.93
CA LEU A 82 -2.92 -3.58 16.52
C LEU A 82 -1.73 -3.46 15.58
N PHE A 83 -0.64 -4.17 15.88
CA PHE A 83 0.51 -4.26 14.99
C PHE A 83 0.10 -4.82 13.62
N TYR A 84 -0.60 -5.95 13.61
CA TYR A 84 -1.02 -6.60 12.37
C TYR A 84 -1.97 -5.73 11.53
N ALA A 85 -2.96 -5.12 12.17
CA ALA A 85 -3.90 -4.20 11.53
C ALA A 85 -3.18 -2.99 10.92
N ASN A 86 -2.24 -2.38 11.65
CA ASN A 86 -1.42 -1.28 11.14
C ASN A 86 -0.53 -1.72 9.97
N THR A 87 0.07 -2.92 10.02
CA THR A 87 0.88 -3.46 8.92
C THR A 87 0.07 -3.64 7.65
N ILE A 88 -1.12 -4.25 7.74
CA ILE A 88 -2.01 -4.43 6.59
C ILE A 88 -2.47 -3.08 6.05
N GLN A 89 -2.91 -2.17 6.93
CA GLN A 89 -3.40 -0.87 6.51
C GLN A 89 -2.30 -0.04 5.82
N TRP A 90 -1.08 -0.10 6.35
CA TRP A 90 0.08 0.55 5.74
C TRP A 90 0.38 -0.05 4.36
N LEU A 91 0.44 -1.37 4.24
CA LEU A 91 0.69 -2.05 2.96
C LEU A 91 -0.36 -1.71 1.92
N TYR A 92 -1.64 -1.73 2.30
CA TYR A 92 -2.73 -1.34 1.41
C TYR A 92 -2.60 0.10 0.93
N ASN A 93 -2.40 1.04 1.85
CA ASN A 93 -2.32 2.46 1.52
C ASN A 93 -1.13 2.76 0.60
N THR A 94 0.03 2.16 0.84
CA THR A 94 1.21 2.36 -0.02
C THR A 94 1.02 1.74 -1.40
N MET A 95 0.42 0.55 -1.49
CA MET A 95 0.04 -0.05 -2.77
C MET A 95 -0.92 0.85 -3.55
N ALA A 96 -1.94 1.41 -2.89
CA ALA A 96 -2.89 2.30 -3.54
C ALA A 96 -2.22 3.57 -4.07
N ILE A 97 -1.30 4.16 -3.30
CA ILE A 97 -0.52 5.33 -3.73
C ILE A 97 0.32 4.98 -4.96
N ILE A 98 1.04 3.85 -4.93
CA ILE A 98 1.90 3.43 -6.05
C ILE A 98 1.07 3.18 -7.30
N GLU A 99 -0.09 2.54 -7.19
CA GLU A 99 -1.00 2.32 -8.32
C GLU A 99 -1.47 3.65 -8.91
N ILE A 100 -1.96 4.57 -8.06
CA ILE A 100 -2.42 5.89 -8.49
C ILE A 100 -1.28 6.64 -9.20
N VAL A 101 -0.10 6.71 -8.59
CA VAL A 101 1.06 7.43 -9.14
C VAL A 101 1.50 6.81 -10.45
N SER A 102 1.61 5.48 -10.52
CA SER A 102 1.96 4.75 -11.74
C SER A 102 0.99 5.04 -12.88
N ILE A 103 -0.32 5.03 -12.62
CA ILE A 103 -1.35 5.38 -13.61
C ILE A 103 -1.15 6.83 -14.10
N GLN A 104 -0.91 7.79 -13.20
CA GLN A 104 -0.75 9.19 -13.57
C GLN A 104 0.51 9.44 -14.39
N ILE A 105 1.62 8.79 -14.03
CA ILE A 105 2.90 8.88 -14.76
C ILE A 105 2.75 8.29 -16.16
N LEU A 106 2.23 7.07 -16.27
CA LEU A 106 2.08 6.39 -17.56
C LEU A 106 1.13 7.13 -18.51
N LYS A 107 0.06 7.75 -17.99
CA LYS A 107 -0.82 8.62 -18.80
C LYS A 107 -0.16 9.88 -19.36
N ARG A 108 0.94 10.33 -18.76
CA ARG A 108 1.70 11.50 -19.24
C ARG A 108 2.74 11.11 -20.27
N ILE A 109 3.24 9.88 -20.21
CA ILE A 109 4.31 9.38 -21.08
C ILE A 109 3.73 8.75 -22.35
N GLU A 110 2.65 7.98 -22.22
CA GLU A 110 1.95 7.29 -23.32
C GLU A 110 0.77 8.10 -23.79
#